data_AF-A0A431HJT4-F1
#
_entry.id   AF-A0A431HJT4-F1
#
_cell.length_a   1.000
_cell.length_b   1.000
_cell.length_c   1.000
_cell.angle_alpha   90.00
_cell.angle_beta   90.00
_cell.angle_gamma   90.00
#
_symmetry.space_group_name_H-M   'P 1'
#
loop_
_entity.id
_entity.type
_entity.pdbx_description
1 polymer ?
#
loop_
_entity_poly.entity_id
_entity_poly.type
_entity_poly.pdbx_seq_one_letter_code
_entity_poly.pdbx_strand_id
1 'polypeptide(L)'
;MINRKLIMKSILLNAEVYIIEAYGINTDILFKTLKDQLPWTSYSNRTKRLHCTMGRDYTFSGRTHKAHPIHPYIKKLMDRINKDFNLNLNSVYVNYYPDSSTGLAYHVDREEQLVEGSTVVSMSLGASRTFWFKCNSTRREKGFLLKDGDLCIMGKDSQIKYQHGLKSEISSEVICERISITFRCFK
;
A
#
# COMPACT_ATOMS: atom_id res chain seq x y z
N MET A 1 -27.28 -0.81 -9.07
CA MET A 1 -26.59 -2.09 -8.81
C MET A 1 -25.37 -2.16 -9.71
N ILE A 2 -24.17 -1.92 -9.17
CA ILE A 2 -22.95 -2.11 -9.96
C ILE A 2 -22.61 -3.59 -9.92
N ASN A 3 -22.60 -4.21 -11.11
CA ASN A 3 -22.27 -5.60 -11.34
C ASN A 3 -20.77 -5.82 -11.07
N ARG A 4 -20.41 -5.91 -9.79
CA ARG A 4 -19.04 -6.16 -9.34
C ARG A 4 -18.76 -7.63 -9.58
N LYS A 5 -18.06 -7.95 -10.67
CA LYS A 5 -17.17 -9.12 -10.67
C LYS A 5 -16.15 -8.88 -9.56
N LEU A 6 -16.50 -9.20 -8.30
CA LEU A 6 -15.53 -9.48 -7.26
C LEU A 6 -14.74 -10.66 -7.79
N ILE A 7 -13.58 -10.41 -8.41
CA ILE A 7 -12.63 -11.50 -8.64
C ILE A 7 -11.97 -11.74 -7.27
N MET A 8 -12.71 -12.38 -6.36
CA MET A 8 -12.15 -13.03 -5.18
C MET A 8 -11.43 -14.27 -5.69
N LYS A 9 -10.17 -14.11 -6.08
CA LYS A 9 -9.25 -15.24 -6.08
C LYS A 9 -8.44 -15.14 -4.79
N SER A 10 -8.56 -16.12 -3.91
CA SER A 10 -7.52 -16.40 -2.91
C SER A 10 -6.32 -16.94 -3.69
N ILE A 11 -5.36 -16.08 -4.03
CA ILE A 11 -4.35 -16.50 -5.01
C ILE A 11 -3.23 -17.32 -4.37
N LEU A 12 -2.94 -17.28 -3.06
CA LEU A 12 -2.02 -18.25 -2.41
C LEU A 12 -1.90 -18.08 -0.88
N LEU A 13 -1.60 -19.20 -0.20
CA LEU A 13 -0.81 -19.33 1.04
C LEU A 13 -1.44 -18.91 2.39
N ASN A 14 -2.10 -19.83 3.12
CA ASN A 14 -2.44 -19.84 4.58
C ASN A 14 -2.87 -18.52 5.29
N ALA A 15 -3.11 -17.45 4.55
CA ALA A 15 -3.50 -16.10 4.94
C ALA A 15 -4.33 -15.50 3.80
N GLU A 16 -5.16 -14.53 4.13
CA GLU A 16 -6.09 -13.92 3.19
C GLU A 16 -5.41 -12.78 2.44
N VAL A 17 -4.94 -13.03 1.21
CA VAL A 17 -4.45 -11.98 0.30
C VAL A 17 -5.27 -11.99 -0.99
N TYR A 18 -5.86 -10.84 -1.33
CA TYR A 18 -6.70 -10.65 -2.51
C TYR A 18 -6.18 -9.49 -3.36
N ILE A 19 -6.25 -9.66 -4.67
CA ILE A 19 -6.01 -8.58 -5.64
C ILE A 19 -7.33 -8.25 -6.33
N ILE A 20 -7.70 -6.97 -6.32
CA ILE A 20 -8.83 -6.45 -7.09
C ILE A 20 -8.23 -5.58 -8.18
N GLU A 21 -8.35 -6.06 -9.41
CA GLU A 21 -7.86 -5.35 -10.59
C GLU A 21 -8.76 -4.15 -10.90
N ALA A 22 -8.14 -3.01 -11.22
CA ALA A 22 -8.82 -1.79 -11.65
C ALA A 22 -10.05 -1.42 -10.80
N TYR A 23 -9.84 -0.93 -9.57
CA TYR A 23 -10.89 -0.62 -8.58
C TYR A 23 -11.90 0.48 -9.00
N GLY A 24 -11.81 0.99 -10.23
CA GLY A 24 -12.77 1.93 -10.80
C GLY A 24 -12.64 3.32 -10.19
N ILE A 25 -11.42 3.85 -10.18
CA ILE A 25 -11.08 5.22 -9.78
C ILE A 25 -10.39 5.94 -10.93
N ASN A 26 -10.44 7.27 -10.95
CA ASN A 26 -9.63 8.06 -11.88
C ASN A 26 -8.20 8.15 -11.32
N THR A 27 -7.34 7.25 -11.80
CA THR A 27 -5.97 7.09 -11.32
C THR A 27 -5.07 8.24 -11.72
N ASP A 28 -5.21 8.78 -12.94
CA ASP A 28 -4.41 9.90 -13.44
C ASP A 28 -4.57 11.17 -12.58
N ILE A 29 -5.82 11.57 -12.32
CA ILE A 29 -6.11 12.73 -11.47
C ILE A 29 -5.60 12.50 -10.07
N LEU A 30 -5.83 11.31 -9.50
CA LEU A 30 -5.39 10.99 -8.15
C LEU A 30 -3.86 11.01 -8.07
N PHE A 31 -3.17 10.36 -8.99
CA PHE A 31 -1.71 10.32 -9.04
C PHE A 31 -1.12 11.72 -9.11
N LYS A 32 -1.55 12.53 -10.08
CA LYS A 32 -1.06 13.91 -10.26
C LYS A 32 -1.32 14.76 -9.02
N THR A 33 -2.54 14.70 -8.49
CA THR A 33 -2.95 15.46 -7.30
C THR A 33 -2.07 15.11 -6.10
N LEU A 34 -1.85 13.82 -5.84
CA LEU A 34 -1.05 13.41 -4.68
C LEU A 34 0.43 13.72 -4.86
N LYS A 35 0.98 13.53 -6.07
CA LYS A 35 2.35 13.90 -6.39
C LYS A 35 2.59 15.40 -6.14
N ASP A 36 1.67 16.25 -6.58
CA ASP A 36 1.80 17.71 -6.50
C ASP A 36 1.53 18.26 -5.09
N GLN A 37 0.61 17.65 -4.32
CA GLN A 37 0.06 18.27 -3.11
C GLN A 37 0.48 17.62 -1.79
N LEU A 38 0.97 16.37 -1.79
CA LEU A 38 1.35 15.75 -0.52
C LEU A 38 2.67 16.34 0.02
N PRO A 39 2.77 16.58 1.34
CA PRO A 39 4.00 17.05 1.98
C PRO A 39 5.01 15.90 2.07
N TRP A 40 5.65 15.59 0.94
CA TRP A 40 6.58 14.47 0.82
C TRP A 40 7.80 14.64 1.73
N THR A 41 8.12 13.56 2.46
CA THR A 41 9.33 13.48 3.29
C THR A 41 10.24 12.36 2.77
N SER A 42 11.55 12.61 2.69
CA SER A 42 12.52 11.55 2.43
C SER A 42 12.74 10.71 3.68
N TYR A 43 12.79 9.39 3.53
CA TYR A 43 13.14 8.50 4.65
C TYR A 43 14.62 8.59 5.04
N SER A 44 15.49 8.79 4.04
CA SER A 44 16.93 8.98 4.23
C SER A 44 17.58 9.50 2.95
N ASN A 45 18.77 10.08 3.06
CA ASN A 45 19.55 10.53 1.89
C ASN A 45 20.03 9.39 0.97
N ARG A 46 19.78 8.12 1.33
CA ARG A 46 20.19 6.92 0.57
C ARG A 46 19.12 6.39 -0.39
N THR A 47 17.93 6.97 -0.39
CA THR A 47 16.84 6.55 -1.28
C THR A 47 16.12 7.77 -1.83
N LYS A 48 15.71 7.71 -3.11
CA LYS A 48 14.84 8.72 -3.71
C LYS A 48 13.36 8.52 -3.35
N ARG A 49 13.02 7.41 -2.66
CA ARG A 49 11.65 7.12 -2.23
C ARG A 49 11.20 8.17 -1.22
N LEU A 50 10.04 8.77 -1.48
CA LEU A 50 9.40 9.71 -0.58
C LEU A 50 8.20 9.05 0.11
N HIS A 51 7.81 9.58 1.26
CA HIS A 51 6.65 9.10 2.00
C HIS A 51 5.85 10.22 2.65
N CYS A 52 4.61 9.92 2.99
CA CYS A 52 3.74 10.80 3.77
C CYS A 52 2.80 9.95 4.63
N THR A 53 2.70 10.27 5.92
CA THR A 53 1.77 9.63 6.86
C THR A 53 0.62 10.58 7.14
N MET A 54 -0.61 10.08 7.13
CA MET A 54 -1.82 10.86 7.38
C MET A 54 -2.81 10.13 8.30
N GLY A 55 -3.62 10.89 9.04
CA GLY A 55 -4.69 10.37 9.90
C GLY A 55 -4.24 10.06 11.33
N ARG A 56 -3.34 9.08 11.51
CA ARG A 56 -2.85 8.68 12.83
C ARG A 56 -1.33 8.69 12.87
N ASP A 57 -0.79 9.23 13.97
CA ASP A 57 0.65 9.20 14.25
C ASP A 57 1.16 7.75 14.19
N TYR A 58 2.39 7.59 13.69
CA TYR A 58 3.01 6.29 13.50
C TYR A 58 4.37 6.26 14.17
N THR A 59 4.64 5.22 14.96
CA THR A 59 5.94 5.08 15.65
C THR A 59 6.71 3.92 15.04
N PHE A 60 7.91 4.23 14.53
CA PHE A 60 8.82 3.25 13.98
C PHE A 60 10.21 3.42 14.55
N SER A 61 10.79 2.32 15.05
CA SER A 61 12.16 2.29 15.57
C SER A 61 12.46 3.40 16.60
N GLY A 62 11.50 3.69 17.48
CA GLY A 62 11.63 4.73 18.52
C GLY A 62 11.38 6.16 18.04
N ARG A 63 11.05 6.38 16.76
CA ARG A 63 10.70 7.69 16.21
C ARG A 63 9.22 7.77 15.90
N THR A 64 8.56 8.79 16.43
CA THR A 64 7.15 9.08 16.12
C THR A 64 7.09 10.03 14.93
N HIS A 65 6.48 9.56 13.84
CA HIS A 65 6.14 10.34 12.66
C HIS A 65 4.77 10.96 12.88
N LYS A 66 4.73 12.29 12.92
CA LYS A 66 3.49 13.06 13.04
C LYS A 66 2.68 12.96 11.77
N ALA A 67 1.41 12.59 11.89
CA ALA A 67 0.54 12.44 10.75
C ALA A 67 -0.05 13.78 10.32
N HIS A 68 -0.08 14.00 9.01
CA HIS A 68 -0.84 15.10 8.42
C HIS A 68 -2.35 14.78 8.43
N PRO A 69 -3.22 15.80 8.29
CA PRO A 69 -4.63 15.55 7.97
C PRO A 69 -4.78 14.70 6.71
N ILE A 70 -5.76 13.79 6.68
CA ILE A 70 -5.99 12.95 5.50
C ILE A 70 -6.45 13.82 4.34
N HIS A 71 -5.69 13.78 3.24
CA HIS A 71 -5.99 14.52 2.02
C HIS A 71 -7.42 14.19 1.50
N PRO A 72 -8.23 15.17 1.04
CA PRO A 72 -9.64 14.93 0.69
C PRO A 72 -9.87 13.83 -0.35
N TYR A 73 -8.99 13.72 -1.37
CA TYR A 73 -9.08 12.65 -2.37
C TYR A 73 -8.79 11.27 -1.77
N ILE A 74 -7.84 11.19 -0.85
CA ILE A 74 -7.53 9.94 -0.12
C ILE A 74 -8.67 9.60 0.83
N LYS A 75 -9.28 10.60 1.50
CA LYS A 75 -10.41 10.37 2.41
C LYS A 75 -11.61 9.79 1.65
N LYS A 76 -11.97 10.37 0.50
CA LYS A 76 -13.03 9.83 -0.38
C LYS A 76 -12.76 8.39 -0.80
N LEU A 77 -11.51 8.07 -1.14
CA LEU A 77 -11.11 6.71 -1.49
C LEU A 77 -11.20 5.76 -0.29
N MET A 78 -10.67 6.17 0.87
CA MET A 78 -10.72 5.39 2.11
C MET A 78 -12.16 5.09 2.54
N ASP A 79 -13.06 6.08 2.44
CA ASP A 79 -14.47 5.91 2.79
C ASP A 79 -15.19 4.94 1.85
N ARG A 80 -14.86 5.00 0.56
CA ARG A 80 -15.37 4.03 -0.41
C ARG A 80 -14.87 2.62 -0.10
N ILE A 81 -13.58 2.44 0.21
CA ILE A 81 -13.00 1.14 0.59
C ILE A 81 -13.65 0.62 1.88
N ASN A 82 -13.80 1.48 2.90
CA ASN A 82 -14.48 1.13 4.15
C ASN A 82 -15.92 0.63 3.90
N LYS A 83 -16.67 1.34 3.06
CA LYS A 83 -18.04 0.94 2.69
C LYS A 83 -18.06 -0.37 1.90
N ASP A 84 -17.17 -0.51 0.91
CA ASP A 84 -17.19 -1.63 -0.04
C ASP A 84 -16.77 -2.96 0.60
N PHE A 85 -15.91 -2.92 1.60
CA PHE A 85 -15.35 -4.10 2.26
C PHE A 85 -15.72 -4.20 3.75
N ASN A 86 -16.61 -3.34 4.24
CA ASN A 86 -17.02 -3.27 5.65
C ASN A 86 -15.81 -3.17 6.60
N LEU A 87 -14.94 -2.18 6.36
CA LEU A 87 -13.72 -1.92 7.12
C LEU A 87 -13.80 -0.60 7.89
N ASN A 88 -12.86 -0.41 8.83
CA ASN A 88 -12.74 0.79 9.67
C ASN A 88 -11.35 1.45 9.53
N LEU A 89 -10.86 1.57 8.29
CA LEU A 89 -9.58 2.20 7.98
C LEU A 89 -9.60 3.67 8.41
N ASN A 90 -8.56 4.09 9.14
CA ASN A 90 -8.47 5.42 9.76
C ASN A 90 -7.08 6.07 9.65
N SER A 91 -6.11 5.39 9.03
CA SER A 91 -4.74 5.86 8.85
C SER A 91 -4.22 5.50 7.47
N VAL A 92 -3.37 6.36 6.92
CA VAL A 92 -2.83 6.23 5.57
C VAL A 92 -1.34 6.46 5.55
N TYR A 93 -0.61 5.57 4.88
CA TYR A 93 0.81 5.72 4.60
C TYR A 93 1.04 5.65 3.09
N VAL A 94 1.54 6.75 2.54
CA VAL A 94 1.78 6.89 1.11
C VAL A 94 3.27 6.76 0.83
N ASN A 95 3.62 5.98 -0.18
CA ASN A 95 4.98 5.90 -0.72
C ASN A 95 4.99 6.37 -2.15
N TYR A 96 5.94 7.23 -2.49
CA TYR A 96 6.23 7.65 -3.85
C TYR A 96 7.60 7.10 -4.28
N TYR A 97 7.59 6.39 -5.40
CA TYR A 97 8.74 5.78 -6.04
C TYR A 97 8.98 6.53 -7.36
N PRO A 98 9.97 7.44 -7.43
CA PRO A 98 10.21 8.25 -8.64
C PRO A 98 10.71 7.43 -9.83
N ASP A 99 11.35 6.29 -9.56
CA ASP A 99 11.93 5.42 -10.58
C ASP A 99 12.02 3.97 -10.07
N SER A 100 12.39 3.07 -10.98
CA SER A 100 12.50 1.63 -10.70
C SER A 100 13.63 1.30 -9.71
N SER A 101 14.63 2.16 -9.58
CA SER A 101 15.76 1.98 -8.66
C SER A 101 15.32 2.10 -7.19
N THR A 102 14.16 2.69 -6.94
CA THR A 102 13.56 2.75 -5.61
C THR A 102 12.65 1.56 -5.32
N GLY A 103 12.67 1.13 -4.05
CA GLY A 103 11.91 0.02 -3.55
C GLY A 103 11.72 0.10 -2.04
N LEU A 104 11.10 -0.93 -1.48
CA LEU A 104 10.90 -1.12 -0.06
C LEU A 104 11.18 -2.58 0.27
N ALA A 105 12.19 -2.80 1.13
CA ALA A 105 12.59 -4.14 1.55
C ALA A 105 11.42 -4.91 2.20
N TYR A 106 11.57 -6.23 2.28
CA TYR A 106 10.62 -7.10 2.98
C TYR A 106 10.38 -6.60 4.40
N HIS A 107 9.12 -6.33 4.73
CA HIS A 107 8.67 -5.85 6.03
C HIS A 107 7.26 -6.39 6.34
N VAL A 108 6.80 -6.13 7.55
CA VAL A 108 5.41 -6.34 7.97
C VAL A 108 4.87 -4.99 8.42
N ASP A 109 3.58 -4.75 8.22
CA ASP A 109 2.91 -3.64 8.88
C ASP A 109 2.80 -3.98 10.37
N ARG A 110 3.43 -3.17 11.24
CA ARG A 110 3.57 -3.47 12.68
C ARG A 110 2.21 -3.47 13.39
N GLU A 111 1.80 -4.63 13.91
CA GLU A 111 0.49 -4.81 14.55
C GLU A 111 0.31 -4.10 15.89
N GLU A 112 1.40 -3.74 16.61
CA GLU A 112 1.30 -3.15 17.95
C GLU A 112 0.40 -1.89 18.00
N GLN A 113 0.43 -1.09 16.93
CA GLN A 113 -0.36 0.12 16.76
C GLN A 113 -1.68 -0.11 15.99
N LEU A 114 -1.84 -1.27 15.36
CA LEU A 114 -3.01 -1.62 14.55
C LEU A 114 -4.04 -2.35 15.41
N VAL A 115 -5.32 -2.21 15.05
CA VAL A 115 -6.35 -3.10 15.60
C VAL A 115 -6.00 -4.54 15.22
N GLU A 116 -6.00 -5.45 16.20
CA GLU A 116 -5.60 -6.84 16.00
C GLU A 116 -6.48 -7.52 14.95
N GLY A 117 -5.85 -8.25 14.03
CA GLY A 117 -6.55 -8.91 12.91
C GLY A 117 -7.17 -7.95 11.89
N SER A 118 -6.89 -6.64 11.97
CA SER A 118 -7.40 -5.68 11.00
C SER A 118 -6.79 -5.87 9.62
N THR A 119 -7.61 -5.62 8.59
CA THR A 119 -7.18 -5.68 7.20
C THR A 119 -6.34 -4.46 6.83
N VAL A 120 -5.24 -4.69 6.12
CA VAL A 120 -4.46 -3.64 5.46
C VAL A 120 -4.79 -3.63 3.97
N VAL A 121 -5.02 -2.46 3.40
CA VAL A 121 -5.35 -2.30 1.97
C VAL A 121 -4.32 -1.41 1.30
N SER A 122 -3.78 -1.82 0.16
CA SER A 122 -2.79 -1.05 -0.62
C SER A 122 -3.30 -0.79 -2.03
N MET A 123 -3.43 0.49 -2.42
CA MET A 123 -3.71 0.93 -3.79
C MET A 123 -2.41 1.21 -4.52
N SER A 124 -2.29 0.74 -5.76
CA SER A 124 -1.18 1.10 -6.67
C SER A 124 -1.65 2.12 -7.69
N LEU A 125 -0.84 3.17 -7.91
CA LEU A 125 -1.06 4.17 -8.96
C LEU A 125 0.21 4.34 -9.79
N GLY A 126 0.07 4.52 -11.10
CA GLY A 126 1.17 4.69 -12.04
C GLY A 126 1.82 3.37 -12.45
N ALA A 127 3.15 3.33 -12.48
CA ALA A 127 3.90 2.23 -13.06
C ALA A 127 3.61 0.88 -12.38
N SER A 128 3.45 -0.17 -13.21
CA SER A 128 3.23 -1.54 -12.74
C SER A 128 4.51 -2.10 -12.11
N ARG A 129 4.40 -2.74 -10.95
CA ARG A 129 5.55 -3.32 -10.24
C ARG A 129 5.14 -4.60 -9.52
N THR A 130 6.09 -5.53 -9.38
CA THR A 130 5.82 -6.78 -8.64
C THR A 130 5.92 -6.53 -7.14
N PHE A 131 4.79 -6.70 -6.45
CA PHE A 131 4.70 -6.72 -5.00
C PHE A 131 4.92 -8.16 -4.51
N TRP A 132 5.98 -8.34 -3.74
CA TRP A 132 6.43 -9.66 -3.31
C TRP A 132 5.97 -9.95 -1.90
N PHE A 133 5.50 -11.17 -1.67
CA PHE A 133 5.23 -11.74 -0.36
C PHE A 133 6.24 -12.86 -0.08
N LYS A 134 6.76 -12.90 1.13
CA LYS A 134 7.69 -13.92 1.61
C LYS A 134 7.13 -14.58 2.86
N CYS A 135 6.89 -15.88 2.78
CA CYS A 135 6.40 -16.66 3.92
C CYS A 135 7.44 -16.70 5.03
N ASN A 136 7.05 -16.39 6.26
CA ASN A 136 7.97 -16.36 7.39
C ASN A 136 8.52 -17.76 7.74
N SER A 137 7.67 -18.79 7.72
CA SER A 137 8.06 -20.17 8.06
C SER A 137 8.83 -20.89 6.96
N THR A 138 8.37 -20.78 5.70
CA THR A 138 8.96 -21.54 4.58
C THR A 138 9.97 -20.76 3.76
N ARG A 139 10.06 -19.43 3.98
CA ARG A 139 10.88 -18.50 3.18
C ARG A 139 10.53 -18.44 1.68
N ARG A 140 9.49 -19.15 1.24
CA ARG A 140 8.98 -19.12 -0.14
C ARG A 140 8.46 -17.73 -0.49
N GLU A 141 8.75 -17.30 -1.71
CA GLU A 141 8.36 -16.00 -2.23
C GLU A 141 7.26 -16.15 -3.30
N LYS A 142 6.28 -15.25 -3.29
CA LYS A 142 5.26 -15.12 -4.32
C LYS A 142 5.10 -13.66 -4.70
N GLY A 143 5.28 -13.36 -5.98
CA GLY A 143 5.08 -12.03 -6.55
C GLY A 143 3.69 -11.87 -7.17
N PHE A 144 3.14 -10.67 -7.03
CA PHE A 144 1.94 -10.20 -7.73
C PHE A 144 2.29 -8.93 -8.49
N LEU A 145 2.08 -8.93 -9.81
CA LEU A 145 2.21 -7.72 -10.59
C LEU A 145 1.00 -6.81 -10.29
N LEU A 146 1.25 -5.69 -9.60
CA LEU A 146 0.22 -4.69 -9.33
C LEU A 146 0.30 -3.58 -10.38
N LYS A 147 -0.81 -3.36 -11.07
CA LYS A 147 -0.97 -2.34 -12.11
C LYS A 147 -1.61 -1.08 -11.54
N ASP A 148 -1.72 -0.07 -12.39
CA ASP A 148 -2.42 1.16 -12.06
C ASP A 148 -3.88 0.89 -11.68
N GLY A 149 -4.31 1.39 -10.53
CA GLY A 149 -5.66 1.23 -10.01
C GLY A 149 -5.94 -0.11 -9.31
N ASP A 150 -4.95 -0.98 -9.18
CA ASP A 150 -5.11 -2.26 -8.47
C ASP A 150 -5.10 -2.06 -6.95
N LEU A 151 -6.01 -2.77 -6.28
CA LEU A 151 -6.02 -2.94 -4.83
C LEU A 151 -5.42 -4.29 -4.44
N CYS A 152 -4.49 -4.26 -3.49
CA CYS A 152 -4.04 -5.43 -2.75
C CYS A 152 -4.63 -5.38 -1.33
N ILE A 153 -5.47 -6.35 -1.00
CA ILE A 153 -6.09 -6.51 0.32
C ILE A 153 -5.33 -7.61 1.07
N MET A 154 -4.76 -7.25 2.20
CA MET A 154 -4.01 -8.12 3.11
C MET A 154 -4.85 -8.28 4.38
N GLY A 155 -5.60 -9.38 4.44
CA GLY A 155 -6.53 -9.72 5.50
C GLY A 155 -5.85 -10.31 6.74
N LYS A 156 -6.62 -11.07 7.50
CA LYS A 156 -6.17 -11.60 8.79
C LYS A 156 -4.91 -12.48 8.63
N ASP A 157 -4.03 -12.40 9.62
CA ASP A 157 -2.74 -13.10 9.72
C ASP A 157 -1.71 -12.76 8.64
N SER A 158 -2.01 -11.89 7.67
CA SER A 158 -1.07 -11.59 6.59
C SER A 158 0.23 -11.01 7.14
N GLN A 159 0.14 -10.10 8.12
CA GLN A 159 1.27 -9.42 8.74
C GLN A 159 2.05 -10.34 9.69
N ILE A 160 1.42 -11.42 10.17
CA ILE A 160 2.07 -12.44 11.01
C ILE A 160 2.80 -13.47 10.15
N LYS A 161 2.16 -13.93 9.07
CA LYS A 161 2.62 -15.06 8.26
C LYS A 161 3.54 -14.65 7.10
N TYR A 162 3.43 -13.42 6.62
CA TYR A 162 4.16 -12.93 5.44
C TYR A 162 4.83 -11.60 5.68
N GLN A 163 6.09 -11.51 5.26
CA GLN A 163 6.70 -10.23 4.93
C GLN A 163 6.30 -9.84 3.50
N HIS A 164 6.24 -8.56 3.20
CA HIS A 164 5.99 -8.05 1.87
C HIS A 164 6.92 -6.90 1.48
N GLY A 165 7.12 -6.67 0.19
CA GLY A 165 8.05 -5.65 -0.28
C GLY A 165 7.96 -5.38 -1.77
N LEU A 166 8.60 -4.28 -2.18
CA LEU A 166 8.74 -3.85 -3.57
C LEU A 166 10.24 -3.84 -3.89
N LYS A 167 10.74 -4.82 -4.65
CA LYS A 167 12.16 -4.91 -4.98
C LYS A 167 12.56 -3.79 -5.94
N SER A 168 13.74 -3.19 -5.75
CA SER A 168 14.31 -2.28 -6.74
C SER A 168 14.66 -3.04 -8.02
N GLU A 169 14.48 -2.39 -9.15
CA GLU A 169 14.77 -2.93 -10.48
C GLU A 169 15.81 -2.02 -11.15
N ILE A 170 16.95 -2.62 -11.50
CA ILE A 170 18.03 -1.94 -12.21
C ILE A 170 17.68 -1.98 -13.69
N SER A 171 16.75 -1.14 -14.11
CA SER A 171 16.48 -0.85 -15.52
C SER A 171 16.76 0.63 -15.74
N SER A 172 17.69 0.93 -16.64
CA SER A 172 18.31 2.24 -16.83
C SER A 172 17.49 3.22 -17.69
N GLU A 173 16.31 2.83 -18.18
CA GLU A 173 15.73 3.54 -19.34
C GLU A 173 14.27 3.99 -19.21
N VAL A 174 13.56 3.67 -18.13
CA VAL A 174 12.12 4.05 -18.04
C VAL A 174 11.81 4.80 -16.75
N ILE A 175 11.32 6.04 -16.90
CA ILE A 175 10.64 6.80 -15.85
C ILE A 175 9.37 6.02 -15.50
N CYS A 176 9.42 5.30 -14.39
CA CYS A 176 8.37 4.41 -13.90
C CYS A 176 7.85 4.91 -12.55
N GLU A 177 7.31 6.13 -12.52
CA GLU A 177 6.81 6.71 -11.27
C GLU A 177 5.63 5.90 -10.74
N ARG A 178 5.64 5.61 -9.44
CA ARG A 178 4.58 4.84 -8.77
C ARG A 178 4.24 5.45 -7.43
N ILE A 179 2.95 5.54 -7.13
CA ILE A 179 2.44 5.83 -5.78
C ILE A 179 1.80 4.56 -5.22
N SER A 180 2.13 4.24 -3.96
CA SER A 180 1.43 3.22 -3.18
C SER A 180 0.70 3.90 -2.03
N ILE A 181 -0.60 3.70 -1.90
CA ILE A 181 -1.41 4.23 -0.80
C ILE A 181 -1.82 3.06 0.09
N THR A 182 -1.23 2.95 1.28
CA THR A 182 -1.54 1.89 2.24
C THR A 182 -2.48 2.42 3.32
N PHE A 183 -3.69 1.88 3.38
CA PHE A 183 -4.71 2.17 4.38
C PHE A 183 -4.66 1.13 5.50
N ARG A 184 -4.81 1.59 6.74
CA ARG A 184 -4.73 0.76 7.95
C ARG A 184 -5.77 1.18 8.98
N CYS A 185 -6.07 0.28 9.92
CA CYS A 185 -6.90 0.55 11.09
C CYS A 185 -6.01 0.60 12.34
N PHE A 186 -5.74 1.80 12.83
CA PHE A 186 -5.01 2.04 14.08
C PHE A 186 -5.97 2.03 15.27
N LYS A 187 -5.45 1.65 16.44
CA LYS A 187 -6.14 1.74 17.73
C LYS A 187 -6.48 3.19 18.09
#